data_AF-A0A916H907-F1
#
_entry.id   AF-A0A916H907-F1
#
_cell.length_a   1.000
_cell.length_b   1.000
_cell.length_c   1.000
_cell.angle_alpha   90.00
_cell.angle_beta   90.00
_cell.angle_gamma   90.00
#
_symmetry.space_group_name_H-M   'P 1'
#
loop_
_entity.id
_entity.type
_entity.pdbx_description
1 polymer ?
#
loop_
_entity_poly.entity_id
_entity_poly.type
_entity_poly.pdbx_seq_one_letter_code
_entity_poly.pdbx_strand_id
1 'polypeptide(L)'
;MSPEELESALRTLLAERYHDHHPFNLRMHEGRLSPEEIRTWVRNRYYYQTRIPIKDGIILAKAESPEFRREWLHRIRDHDGDGPGDGGLELWLSLAEAVGLDRSEVERLTLVLPGVRAACDDYVKLVESSDLLTSVAASLTEMSAGEIMRERLAAFERHYPWVGEEGLRYFRSRTVQAPRDAAHGLHFVLAHARSDEDQRRCIAALERKCEILWRLLDAIEAAHARPRLAPGARLRVDPAGTGDLVVMAERAIRLSPSGREIVELCDGTRSVEAIASLLRERHPDAEGIEDDVHEFVAGLRRVRALEAA
;
A
#
# COMPACT_ATOMS: atom_id res chain seq x y z
N MET A 1 -18.54 21.63 15.77
CA MET A 1 -17.36 21.60 16.69
C MET A 1 -16.55 22.88 16.54
N SER A 2 -15.86 23.34 17.58
CA SER A 2 -14.84 24.39 17.47
C SER A 2 -13.65 23.90 16.63
N PRO A 3 -12.77 24.79 16.14
CA PRO A 3 -11.53 24.38 15.46
C PRO A 3 -10.65 23.45 16.33
N GLU A 4 -10.55 23.72 17.63
CA GLU A 4 -9.77 22.91 18.57
C GLU A 4 -10.41 21.52 18.77
N GLU A 5 -11.74 21.46 18.88
CA GLU A 5 -12.47 20.19 18.95
C GLU A 5 -12.31 19.36 17.67
N LEU A 6 -12.34 20.02 16.50
CA LEU A 6 -12.12 19.36 15.21
C LEU A 6 -10.69 18.82 15.11
N GLU A 7 -9.68 19.61 15.47
CA GLU A 7 -8.29 19.15 15.50
C GLU A 7 -8.13 17.93 16.43
N SER A 8 -8.71 17.99 17.63
CA SER A 8 -8.69 16.87 18.57
C SER A 8 -9.34 15.62 17.96
N ALA A 9 -10.48 15.76 17.28
CA ALA A 9 -11.15 14.64 16.64
C ALA A 9 -10.29 14.00 15.52
N LEU A 10 -9.64 14.82 14.68
CA LEU A 10 -8.75 14.34 13.63
C LEU A 10 -7.53 13.59 14.19
N ARG A 11 -6.95 14.10 15.30
CA ARG A 11 -5.82 13.45 15.98
C ARG A 11 -6.22 12.13 16.64
N THR A 12 -7.37 12.10 17.32
CA THR A 12 -7.90 10.86 17.91
C THR A 12 -8.14 9.79 16.85
N LEU A 13 -8.75 10.15 15.72
CA LEU A 13 -8.95 9.22 14.61
C LEU A 13 -7.63 8.61 14.13
N LEU A 14 -6.58 9.42 13.97
CA LEU A 14 -5.26 8.90 13.58
C LEU A 14 -4.67 7.97 14.63
N ALA A 15 -4.76 8.32 15.91
CA ALA A 15 -4.27 7.48 17.00
C ALA A 15 -4.98 6.11 17.08
N GLU A 16 -6.18 5.98 16.50
CA GLU A 16 -6.95 4.73 16.49
C GLU A 16 -6.85 3.95 15.18
N ARG A 17 -6.68 4.66 14.05
CA ARG A 17 -6.89 4.10 12.70
C ARG A 17 -5.67 4.21 11.79
N TYR A 18 -4.62 4.91 12.20
CA TYR A 18 -3.43 5.02 11.37
C TYR A 18 -2.75 3.66 11.20
N HIS A 19 -2.02 3.52 10.10
CA HIS A 19 -1.55 2.21 9.67
C HIS A 19 -0.34 1.69 10.44
N ASP A 20 0.26 2.48 11.34
CA ASP A 20 1.32 2.06 12.26
C ASP A 20 0.88 0.88 13.14
N HIS A 21 -0.40 0.82 13.49
CA HIS A 21 -0.99 -0.30 14.22
C HIS A 21 -1.21 -1.56 13.38
N HIS A 22 -1.04 -1.50 12.06
CA HIS A 22 -1.21 -2.68 11.21
C HIS A 22 -0.16 -3.75 11.57
N PRO A 23 -0.52 -5.05 11.67
CA PRO A 23 0.39 -6.13 12.04
C PRO A 23 1.72 -6.14 11.27
N PHE A 24 1.68 -5.86 9.96
CA PHE A 24 2.87 -5.67 9.12
C PHE A 24 3.86 -4.62 9.67
N ASN A 25 3.40 -3.42 10.05
CA ASN A 25 4.27 -2.39 10.62
C ASN A 25 4.78 -2.79 12.01
N LEU A 26 3.93 -3.38 12.86
CA LEU A 26 4.38 -3.88 14.17
C LEU A 26 5.50 -4.92 14.02
N ARG A 27 5.35 -5.90 13.13
CA ARG A 27 6.41 -6.87 12.81
C ARG A 27 7.66 -6.19 12.24
N MET A 28 7.50 -5.17 11.40
CA MET A 28 8.61 -4.37 10.89
C MET A 28 9.40 -3.73 12.03
N HIS A 29 8.71 -3.02 12.92
CA HIS A 29 9.32 -2.27 14.02
C HIS A 29 10.03 -3.19 15.03
N GLU A 30 9.50 -4.41 15.22
CA GLU A 30 10.06 -5.42 16.12
C GLU A 30 11.17 -6.28 15.49
N GLY A 31 11.55 -6.05 14.23
CA GLY A 31 12.60 -6.82 13.57
C GLY A 31 12.16 -8.22 13.08
N ARG A 32 10.86 -8.46 12.92
CA ARG A 32 10.29 -9.78 12.59
C ARG A 32 9.97 -9.99 11.11
N LEU A 33 10.18 -8.99 10.26
CA LEU A 33 10.05 -9.18 8.81
C LEU A 33 11.29 -9.87 8.24
N SER A 34 11.06 -10.80 7.32
CA SER A 34 12.12 -11.34 6.48
C SER A 34 12.62 -10.29 5.47
N PRO A 35 13.85 -10.44 4.92
CA PRO A 35 14.33 -9.56 3.84
C PRO A 35 13.38 -9.53 2.64
N GLU A 36 12.73 -10.64 2.33
CA GLU A 36 11.78 -10.72 1.22
C GLU A 36 10.49 -9.94 1.47
N GLU A 37 9.97 -9.96 2.70
CA GLU A 37 8.83 -9.11 3.08
C GLU A 37 9.15 -7.62 2.99
N ILE A 38 10.39 -7.23 3.35
CA ILE A 38 10.86 -5.85 3.19
C ILE A 38 10.92 -5.47 1.72
N ARG A 39 11.49 -6.32 0.85
CA ARG A 39 11.53 -6.09 -0.60
C ARG A 39 10.14 -5.96 -1.19
N THR A 40 9.21 -6.86 -0.83
CA THR A 40 7.81 -6.77 -1.27
C THR A 40 7.20 -5.45 -0.88
N TRP A 41 7.41 -5.00 0.36
CA TRP A 41 6.89 -3.72 0.81
C TRP A 41 7.52 -2.54 0.07
N VAL A 42 8.84 -2.52 -0.12
CA VAL A 42 9.53 -1.42 -0.81
C VAL A 42 9.04 -1.26 -2.25
N ARG A 43 9.00 -2.34 -3.05
CA ARG A 43 8.53 -2.26 -4.46
C ARG A 43 7.07 -1.84 -4.56
N ASN A 44 6.21 -2.34 -3.68
CA ASN A 44 4.78 -2.02 -3.70
C ASN A 44 4.50 -0.59 -3.24
N ARG A 45 5.16 -0.15 -2.17
CA ARG A 45 5.01 1.22 -1.66
C ARG A 45 5.56 2.26 -2.62
N TYR A 46 6.52 1.93 -3.49
CA TYR A 46 6.94 2.83 -4.55
C TYR A 46 5.74 3.27 -5.42
N TYR A 47 4.79 2.39 -5.73
CA TYR A 47 3.57 2.79 -6.46
C TYR A 47 2.81 3.89 -5.72
N TYR A 48 2.59 3.74 -4.40
CA TYR A 48 1.99 4.78 -3.57
C TYR A 48 2.77 6.10 -3.66
N GLN A 49 4.11 6.05 -3.62
CA GLN A 49 4.96 7.24 -3.76
C GLN A 49 4.72 7.96 -5.09
N THR A 50 4.64 7.24 -6.20
CA THR A 50 4.36 7.84 -7.52
C THR A 50 2.97 8.47 -7.62
N ARG A 51 2.02 8.06 -6.79
CA ARG A 51 0.67 8.65 -6.79
C ARG A 51 0.59 9.98 -6.03
N ILE A 52 1.52 10.25 -5.11
CA ILE A 52 1.50 11.49 -4.31
C ILE A 52 1.57 12.76 -5.17
N PRO A 53 2.57 12.96 -6.06
CA PRO A 53 2.65 14.18 -6.87
C PRO A 53 1.45 14.32 -7.82
N ILE A 54 0.90 13.21 -8.34
CA ILE A 54 -0.30 13.23 -9.18
C ILE A 54 -1.52 13.70 -8.40
N LYS A 55 -1.74 13.13 -7.21
CA LYS A 55 -2.81 13.54 -6.30
C LYS A 55 -2.66 15.01 -5.90
N ASP A 56 -1.43 15.48 -5.64
CA ASP A 56 -1.18 16.87 -5.32
C ASP A 56 -1.38 17.82 -6.51
N GLY A 57 -1.10 17.37 -7.73
CA GLY A 57 -1.45 18.09 -8.97
C GLY A 57 -2.96 18.28 -9.12
N ILE A 58 -3.75 17.26 -8.78
CA ILE A 58 -5.22 17.36 -8.77
C ILE A 58 -5.71 18.36 -7.70
N ILE A 59 -5.08 18.39 -6.52
CA ILE A 59 -5.39 19.40 -5.49
C ILE A 59 -5.09 20.82 -6.00
N LEU A 60 -3.94 21.02 -6.66
CA LEU A 60 -3.58 22.31 -7.25
C LEU A 60 -4.59 22.76 -8.31
N ALA A 61 -5.09 21.85 -9.15
CA ALA A 61 -6.07 22.14 -10.19
C ALA A 61 -7.41 22.65 -9.63
N LYS A 62 -7.73 22.35 -8.37
CA LYS A 62 -8.95 22.79 -7.68
C LYS A 62 -8.80 24.10 -6.94
N ALA A 63 -7.56 24.57 -6.75
CA ALA A 63 -7.28 25.74 -5.94
C ALA A 63 -7.29 27.01 -6.79
N GLU A 64 -8.24 27.91 -6.53
CA GLU A 64 -8.31 29.21 -7.19
C GLU A 64 -7.27 30.20 -6.64
N SER A 65 -6.94 30.09 -5.34
CA SER A 65 -5.97 30.97 -4.67
C SER A 65 -4.52 30.72 -5.15
N PRO A 66 -3.84 31.73 -5.72
CA PRO A 66 -2.43 31.61 -6.07
C PRO A 66 -1.52 31.40 -4.85
N GLU A 67 -1.92 31.91 -3.68
CA GLU A 67 -1.20 31.71 -2.42
C GLU A 67 -1.23 30.24 -2.02
N PHE A 68 -2.42 29.62 -1.99
CA PHE A 68 -2.56 28.19 -1.73
C PHE A 68 -1.73 27.36 -2.72
N ARG A 69 -1.78 27.69 -4.02
CA ARG A 69 -1.01 26.95 -5.03
C ARG A 69 0.50 27.05 -4.82
N ARG A 70 1.03 28.22 -4.47
CA ARG A 70 2.47 28.38 -4.15
C ARG A 70 2.87 27.52 -2.95
N GLU A 71 2.05 27.54 -1.90
CA GLU A 71 2.29 26.73 -0.72
C GLU A 71 2.12 25.23 -0.98
N TRP A 72 1.21 24.79 -1.85
CA TRP A 72 1.03 23.35 -2.11
C TRP A 72 2.06 22.78 -3.10
N LEU A 73 2.61 23.62 -4.00
CA LEU A 73 3.52 23.19 -5.07
C LEU A 73 4.81 22.52 -4.55
N HIS A 74 5.30 22.91 -3.37
CA HIS A 74 6.53 22.31 -2.82
C HIS A 74 6.37 20.81 -2.57
N ARG A 75 5.16 20.29 -2.34
CA ARG A 75 4.92 18.85 -2.12
C ARG A 75 5.24 18.02 -3.36
N ILE A 76 4.95 18.57 -4.54
CA ILE A 76 5.31 17.97 -5.82
C ILE A 76 6.83 18.02 -6.00
N ARG A 77 7.46 19.18 -5.77
CA ARG A 77 8.93 19.32 -5.85
C ARG A 77 9.67 18.39 -4.89
N ASP A 78 9.17 18.22 -3.67
CA ASP A 78 9.75 17.31 -2.69
C ASP A 78 9.72 15.84 -3.14
N HIS A 79 8.76 15.45 -4.00
CA HIS A 79 8.65 14.10 -4.54
C HIS A 79 9.40 13.95 -5.87
N ASP A 80 9.22 14.89 -6.80
CA ASP A 80 9.73 14.81 -8.17
C ASP A 80 11.16 15.38 -8.33
N GLY A 81 11.61 16.19 -7.37
CA GLY A 81 12.87 16.93 -7.45
C GLY A 81 12.81 18.15 -8.37
N ASP A 82 13.90 18.91 -8.39
CA ASP A 82 14.08 20.03 -9.35
C ASP A 82 14.82 19.57 -10.64
N GLY A 83 15.24 18.31 -10.70
CA GLY A 83 15.89 17.70 -11.87
C GLY A 83 15.99 16.17 -11.76
N PRO A 84 16.47 15.49 -12.81
CA PRO A 84 16.61 14.03 -12.80
C PRO A 84 17.55 13.56 -11.69
N GLY A 85 17.15 12.49 -10.98
CA GLY A 85 17.95 11.95 -9.87
C GLY A 85 17.82 12.75 -8.57
N ASP A 86 16.74 13.50 -8.40
CA ASP A 86 16.41 14.25 -7.18
C ASP A 86 15.00 13.87 -6.69
N GLY A 87 14.67 14.32 -5.48
CA GLY A 87 13.34 14.17 -4.90
C GLY A 87 13.07 12.85 -4.20
N GLY A 88 11.90 12.77 -3.57
CA GLY A 88 11.45 11.62 -2.80
C GLY A 88 11.29 10.34 -3.62
N LEU A 89 10.97 10.43 -4.92
CA LEU A 89 10.90 9.27 -5.80
C LEU A 89 12.29 8.66 -6.03
N GLU A 90 13.30 9.48 -6.29
CA GLU A 90 14.68 9.03 -6.40
C GLU A 90 15.16 8.40 -5.09
N LEU A 91 14.93 9.08 -3.96
CA LEU A 91 15.31 8.55 -2.65
C LEU A 91 14.64 7.19 -2.34
N TRP A 92 13.42 6.96 -2.84
CA TRP A 92 12.76 5.67 -2.70
C TRP A 92 13.35 4.61 -3.64
N LEU A 93 13.76 4.97 -4.86
CA LEU A 93 14.49 4.06 -5.75
C LEU A 93 15.85 3.67 -5.17
N SER A 94 16.57 4.59 -4.52
CA SER A 94 17.79 4.25 -3.77
C SER A 94 17.51 3.28 -2.62
N LEU A 95 16.37 3.41 -1.92
CA LEU A 95 15.94 2.41 -0.93
C LEU A 95 15.68 1.05 -1.59
N ALA A 96 15.08 1.02 -2.78
CA ALA A 96 14.86 -0.22 -3.53
C ALA A 96 16.17 -0.94 -3.86
N GLU A 97 17.16 -0.22 -4.39
CA GLU A 97 18.49 -0.76 -4.67
C GLU A 97 19.18 -1.24 -3.39
N ALA A 98 19.07 -0.47 -2.30
CA ALA A 98 19.64 -0.80 -1.00
C ALA A 98 19.07 -2.10 -0.40
N VAL A 99 17.80 -2.43 -0.70
CA VAL A 99 17.21 -3.71 -0.29
C VAL A 99 17.48 -4.86 -1.28
N GLY A 100 18.25 -4.60 -2.35
CA GLY A 100 18.66 -5.56 -3.37
C GLY A 100 17.65 -5.77 -4.51
N LEU A 101 16.75 -4.81 -4.74
CA LEU A 101 15.84 -4.85 -5.90
C LEU A 101 16.50 -4.26 -7.14
N ASP A 102 16.08 -4.74 -8.32
CA ASP A 102 16.43 -4.09 -9.58
C ASP A 102 15.68 -2.77 -9.70
N ARG A 103 16.42 -1.67 -9.84
CA ARG A 103 15.86 -0.32 -9.98
C ARG A 103 14.84 -0.24 -11.11
N SER A 104 15.18 -0.81 -12.26
CA SER A 104 14.40 -0.67 -13.48
C SER A 104 13.06 -1.42 -13.39
N GLU A 105 13.02 -2.55 -12.68
CA GLU A 105 11.80 -3.29 -12.40
C GLU A 105 10.85 -2.50 -11.48
N VAL A 106 11.39 -1.90 -10.41
CA VAL A 106 10.61 -1.07 -9.49
C VAL A 106 10.10 0.18 -10.20
N GLU A 107 10.93 0.82 -11.01
CA GLU A 107 10.57 2.01 -11.78
C GLU A 107 9.48 1.72 -12.82
N ARG A 108 9.53 0.55 -13.49
CA ARG A 108 8.49 0.11 -14.43
C ARG A 108 7.19 -0.38 -13.76
N LEU A 109 7.17 -0.49 -12.43
CA LEU A 109 5.98 -0.87 -11.65
C LEU A 109 5.40 -2.23 -12.04
N THR A 110 6.24 -3.17 -12.50
CA THR A 110 5.80 -4.46 -13.06
C THR A 110 5.32 -5.44 -11.98
N LEU A 111 5.89 -5.38 -10.77
CA LEU A 111 5.57 -6.29 -9.66
C LEU A 111 4.73 -5.62 -8.55
N VAL A 112 3.92 -4.63 -8.91
CA VAL A 112 2.99 -4.00 -7.97
C VAL A 112 1.74 -4.87 -7.86
N LEU A 113 1.46 -5.34 -6.65
CA LEU A 113 0.32 -6.19 -6.34
C LEU A 113 -1.00 -5.52 -6.73
N PRO A 114 -1.98 -6.25 -7.30
CA PRO A 114 -3.28 -5.70 -7.68
C PRO A 114 -3.99 -4.96 -6.53
N GLY A 115 -3.95 -5.54 -5.33
CA GLY A 115 -4.55 -4.92 -4.13
C GLY A 115 -3.89 -3.61 -3.73
N VAL A 116 -2.56 -3.51 -3.91
CA VAL A 116 -1.81 -2.26 -3.67
C VAL A 116 -2.16 -1.23 -4.74
N ARG A 117 -2.18 -1.63 -6.01
CA ARG A 117 -2.54 -0.76 -7.14
C ARG A 117 -3.93 -0.16 -6.94
N ALA A 118 -4.92 -1.01 -6.69
CA ALA A 118 -6.30 -0.60 -6.41
C ALA A 118 -6.39 0.34 -5.20
N ALA A 119 -5.67 0.03 -4.10
CA ALA A 119 -5.68 0.89 -2.93
C ALA A 119 -5.09 2.28 -3.20
N CYS A 120 -3.98 2.36 -3.92
CA CYS A 120 -3.34 3.64 -4.25
C CYS A 120 -4.16 4.45 -5.25
N ASP A 121 -4.77 3.79 -6.25
CA ASP A 121 -5.64 4.44 -7.23
C ASP A 121 -6.89 5.00 -6.57
N ASP A 122 -7.43 4.33 -5.55
CA ASP A 122 -8.54 4.86 -4.76
C ASP A 122 -8.18 6.16 -4.04
N TYR A 123 -6.91 6.42 -3.71
CA TYR A 123 -6.53 7.72 -3.14
C TYR A 123 -6.58 8.83 -4.19
N VAL A 124 -6.06 8.56 -5.40
CA VAL A 124 -6.13 9.51 -6.51
C VAL A 124 -7.60 9.79 -6.85
N LYS A 125 -8.45 8.77 -6.96
CA LYS A 125 -9.90 8.89 -7.21
C LYS A 125 -10.64 9.61 -6.09
N LEU A 126 -10.31 9.34 -4.83
CA LEU A 126 -10.89 10.04 -3.68
C LEU A 126 -10.62 11.54 -3.81
N VAL A 127 -9.37 11.91 -4.10
CA VAL A 127 -9.04 13.30 -4.33
C VAL A 127 -9.76 13.79 -5.57
N GLU A 128 -9.60 13.21 -6.75
CA GLU A 128 -10.26 13.62 -8.00
C GLU A 128 -11.76 13.94 -7.83
N SER A 129 -12.53 13.05 -7.22
CA SER A 129 -13.98 13.18 -7.04
C SER A 129 -14.44 14.09 -5.90
N SER A 130 -13.51 14.59 -5.08
CA SER A 130 -13.81 15.44 -3.92
C SER A 130 -13.66 16.95 -4.22
N ASP A 131 -14.14 17.82 -3.34
CA ASP A 131 -13.77 19.25 -3.40
C ASP A 131 -12.38 19.51 -2.80
N LEU A 132 -11.93 20.77 -2.84
CA LEU A 132 -10.61 21.15 -2.33
C LEU A 132 -10.46 20.83 -0.83
N LEU A 133 -11.45 21.19 0.00
CA LEU A 133 -11.41 20.98 1.44
C LEU A 133 -11.26 19.50 1.81
N THR A 134 -12.10 18.65 1.23
CA THR A 134 -12.06 17.19 1.45
C THR A 134 -10.74 16.59 0.96
N SER A 135 -10.23 17.10 -0.17
CA SER A 135 -8.95 16.63 -0.73
C SER A 135 -7.76 16.95 0.18
N VAL A 136 -7.75 18.15 0.78
CA VAL A 136 -6.72 18.56 1.75
C VAL A 136 -6.87 17.76 3.05
N ALA A 137 -8.08 17.55 3.54
CA ALA A 137 -8.33 16.72 4.73
C ALA A 137 -7.80 15.28 4.56
N ALA A 138 -7.95 14.70 3.36
CA ALA A 138 -7.40 13.37 3.05
C ALA A 138 -5.85 13.31 3.03
N SER A 139 -5.13 14.45 3.08
CA SER A 139 -3.67 14.46 3.24
C SER A 139 -3.24 14.41 4.71
N LEU A 140 -4.14 14.69 5.66
CA LEU A 140 -3.79 14.87 7.07
C LEU A 140 -3.32 13.62 7.81
N THR A 141 -3.30 12.45 7.17
CA THR A 141 -2.52 11.31 7.68
C THR A 141 -1.03 11.63 7.84
N GLU A 142 -0.56 12.72 7.23
CA GLU A 142 0.78 13.27 7.43
C GLU A 142 1.04 13.76 8.87
N MET A 143 0.01 14.06 9.67
CA MET A 143 0.17 14.40 11.09
C MET A 143 0.85 13.27 11.88
N SER A 144 0.65 12.00 11.48
CA SER A 144 1.30 10.82 12.09
C SER A 144 2.52 10.34 11.30
N ALA A 145 2.72 10.83 10.07
CA ALA A 145 3.78 10.34 9.19
C ALA A 145 5.19 10.64 9.74
N GLY A 146 5.41 11.79 10.37
CA GLY A 146 6.72 12.11 10.96
C GLY A 146 7.13 11.17 12.09
N GLU A 147 6.18 10.68 12.88
CA GLU A 147 6.41 9.74 13.99
C GLU A 147 6.76 8.34 13.48
N ILE A 148 5.95 7.78 12.58
CA ILE A 148 6.23 6.46 12.00
C ILE A 148 7.55 6.44 11.21
N MET A 149 7.98 7.54 10.60
CA MET A 149 9.29 7.59 9.94
C MET A 149 10.45 7.54 10.93
N ARG A 150 10.32 8.19 12.11
CA ARG A 150 11.31 8.08 13.18
C ARG A 150 11.37 6.66 13.75
N GLU A 151 10.21 6.03 13.93
CA GLU A 151 10.13 4.63 14.39
C GLU A 151 10.76 3.67 13.37
N ARG A 152 10.46 3.83 12.08
CA ARG A 152 11.09 3.06 10.99
C ARG A 152 12.60 3.24 10.96
N LEU A 153 13.12 4.46 11.12
CA LEU A 153 14.56 4.69 11.18
C LEU A 153 15.21 3.89 12.31
N ALA A 154 14.69 4.03 13.53
CA ALA A 154 15.20 3.31 14.68
C ALA A 154 15.10 1.78 14.50
N ALA A 155 14.01 1.28 13.92
CA ALA A 155 13.82 -0.14 13.65
C ALA A 155 14.80 -0.65 12.58
N PHE A 156 15.00 0.06 11.48
CA PHE A 156 15.90 -0.35 10.40
C PHE A 156 17.36 -0.31 10.84
N GLU A 157 17.79 0.72 11.56
CA GLU A 157 19.16 0.80 12.10
C GLU A 157 19.45 -0.35 13.06
N ARG A 158 18.46 -0.75 13.86
CA ARG A 158 18.62 -1.83 14.85
C ARG A 158 18.49 -3.24 14.27
N HIS A 159 17.49 -3.47 13.42
CA HIS A 159 17.05 -4.80 13.03
C HIS A 159 17.37 -5.16 11.58
N TYR A 160 17.56 -4.17 10.72
CA TYR A 160 17.82 -4.35 9.29
C TYR A 160 19.07 -3.58 8.83
N PRO A 161 20.23 -3.71 9.52
CA PRO A 161 21.42 -2.90 9.24
C PRO A 161 21.99 -3.13 7.82
N TRP A 162 21.63 -4.24 7.18
CA TRP A 162 22.01 -4.58 5.81
C TRP A 162 21.40 -3.64 4.75
N VAL A 163 20.37 -2.86 5.09
CA VAL A 163 19.83 -1.80 4.20
C VAL A 163 20.82 -0.64 4.07
N GLY A 164 21.65 -0.40 5.08
CA GLY A 164 22.66 0.66 5.07
C GLY A 164 22.09 2.08 5.12
N GLU A 165 22.98 3.06 5.32
CA GLU A 165 22.57 4.45 5.54
C GLU A 165 21.91 5.07 4.30
N GLU A 166 22.42 4.82 3.10
CA GLU A 166 21.88 5.42 1.87
C GLU A 166 20.39 5.07 1.66
N GLY A 167 19.99 3.82 1.93
CA GLY A 167 18.59 3.39 1.83
C GLY A 167 17.64 4.09 2.81
N LEU A 168 18.16 4.66 3.90
CA LEU A 168 17.35 5.31 4.94
C LEU A 168 17.14 6.81 4.69
N ARG A 169 17.72 7.38 3.62
CA ARG A 169 17.62 8.82 3.31
C ARG A 169 16.20 9.29 3.09
N TYR A 170 15.35 8.48 2.45
CA TYR A 170 13.93 8.80 2.27
C TYR A 170 13.22 8.95 3.62
N PHE A 171 13.43 8.03 4.57
CA PHE A 171 12.79 8.13 5.88
C PHE A 171 13.28 9.37 6.64
N ARG A 172 14.60 9.65 6.59
CA ARG A 172 15.18 10.85 7.20
C ARG A 172 14.57 12.13 6.65
N SER A 173 14.44 12.29 5.33
CA SER A 173 13.86 13.50 4.74
C SER A 173 12.41 13.70 5.18
N ARG A 174 11.61 12.63 5.23
CA ARG A 174 10.20 12.70 5.64
C ARG A 174 9.99 13.04 7.12
N THR A 175 10.98 12.86 8.00
CA THR A 175 10.88 13.32 9.40
C THR A 175 10.73 14.85 9.52
N VAL A 176 11.22 15.60 8.51
CA VAL A 176 11.15 17.07 8.46
C VAL A 176 10.03 17.54 7.53
N GLN A 177 9.88 16.92 6.35
CA GLN A 177 8.89 17.34 5.38
C GLN A 177 7.45 17.08 5.86
N ALA A 178 7.16 15.90 6.44
CA ALA A 178 5.80 15.53 6.79
C ALA A 178 5.15 16.43 7.88
N PRO A 179 5.85 16.84 8.95
CA PRO A 179 5.31 17.80 9.90
C PRO A 179 5.00 19.19 9.28
N ARG A 180 5.87 19.69 8.38
CA ARG A 180 5.64 20.95 7.65
C ARG A 180 4.38 20.85 6.80
N ASP A 181 4.29 19.78 6.02
CA ASP A 181 3.16 19.44 5.16
C ASP A 181 1.84 19.39 5.96
N ALA A 182 1.86 18.66 7.08
CA ALA A 182 0.70 18.48 7.95
C ALA A 182 0.24 19.79 8.60
N ALA A 183 1.16 20.65 9.03
CA ALA A 183 0.83 21.93 9.64
C ALA A 183 0.04 22.84 8.69
N HIS A 184 0.49 22.94 7.43
CA HIS A 184 -0.22 23.73 6.42
C HIS A 184 -1.60 23.13 6.10
N GLY A 185 -1.68 21.81 5.89
CA GLY A 185 -2.95 21.14 5.61
C GLY A 185 -3.95 21.29 6.76
N LEU A 186 -3.49 21.14 8.00
CA LEU A 186 -4.34 21.25 9.19
C LEU A 186 -4.86 22.68 9.33
N HIS A 187 -3.98 23.68 9.21
CA HIS A 187 -4.38 25.09 9.23
C HIS A 187 -5.47 25.39 8.18
N PHE A 188 -5.29 24.88 6.96
CA PHE A 188 -6.29 25.03 5.90
C PHE A 188 -7.64 24.40 6.30
N VAL A 189 -7.64 23.14 6.77
CA VAL A 189 -8.88 22.45 7.17
C VAL A 189 -9.60 23.20 8.29
N LEU A 190 -8.88 23.61 9.34
CA LEU A 190 -9.48 24.33 10.48
C LEU A 190 -10.08 25.69 10.08
N ALA A 191 -9.48 26.38 9.11
CA ALA A 191 -9.97 27.68 8.63
C ALA A 191 -11.20 27.58 7.70
N HIS A 192 -11.38 26.44 7.03
CA HIS A 192 -12.37 26.25 5.97
C HIS A 192 -13.51 25.29 6.34
N ALA A 193 -13.34 24.40 7.32
CA ALA A 193 -14.38 23.50 7.81
C ALA A 193 -15.34 24.21 8.79
N ARG A 194 -16.15 25.13 8.25
CA ARG A 194 -16.95 26.09 9.02
C ARG A 194 -18.32 25.57 9.43
N SER A 195 -18.83 24.54 8.77
CA SER A 195 -20.11 23.90 9.11
C SER A 195 -19.91 22.48 9.65
N ASP A 196 -20.90 21.96 10.36
CA ASP A 196 -20.89 20.56 10.82
C ASP A 196 -20.86 19.56 9.65
N GLU A 197 -21.34 19.96 8.47
CA GLU A 197 -21.20 19.15 7.24
C GLU A 197 -19.74 19.12 6.76
N ASP A 198 -19.07 20.28 6.73
CA ASP A 198 -17.66 20.36 6.36
C ASP A 198 -16.75 19.57 7.31
N GLN A 199 -17.07 19.61 8.59
CA GLN A 199 -16.32 18.89 9.61
C GLN A 199 -16.48 17.38 9.46
N ARG A 200 -17.72 16.90 9.26
CA ARG A 200 -17.99 15.47 9.04
C ARG A 200 -17.32 14.94 7.78
N ARG A 201 -17.35 15.67 6.67
CA ARG A 201 -16.67 15.25 5.44
C ARG A 201 -15.14 15.25 5.56
N CYS A 202 -14.54 16.19 6.31
CA CYS A 202 -13.10 16.19 6.58
C CYS A 202 -12.67 14.95 7.38
N ILE A 203 -13.42 14.63 8.44
CA ILE A 203 -13.19 13.43 9.26
C ILE A 203 -13.33 12.17 8.41
N ALA A 204 -14.42 12.05 7.63
CA ALA A 204 -14.64 10.91 6.75
C ALA A 204 -13.56 10.76 5.67
N ALA A 205 -13.04 11.86 5.12
CA ALA A 205 -11.94 11.82 4.17
C ALA A 205 -10.63 11.31 4.80
N LEU A 206 -10.35 11.71 6.04
CA LEU A 206 -9.21 11.23 6.79
C LEU A 206 -9.35 9.75 7.16
N GLU A 207 -10.54 9.32 7.57
CA GLU A 207 -10.87 7.91 7.83
C GLU A 207 -10.64 7.07 6.57
N ARG A 208 -11.22 7.50 5.43
CA ARG A 208 -11.06 6.82 4.15
C ARG A 208 -9.60 6.72 3.72
N LYS A 209 -8.80 7.76 4.00
CA LYS A 209 -7.36 7.71 3.75
C LYS A 209 -6.66 6.66 4.63
N CYS A 210 -7.03 6.53 5.90
CA CYS A 210 -6.50 5.49 6.78
C CYS A 210 -6.85 4.09 6.26
N GLU A 211 -8.09 3.87 5.82
CA GLU A 211 -8.51 2.61 5.19
C GLU A 211 -7.69 2.27 3.93
N ILE A 212 -7.40 3.26 3.09
CA ILE A 212 -6.55 3.06 1.90
C ILE A 212 -5.16 2.56 2.31
N LEU A 213 -4.54 3.22 3.29
CA LEU A 213 -3.23 2.83 3.80
C LEU A 213 -3.25 1.45 4.45
N TRP A 214 -4.35 1.09 5.11
CA TRP A 214 -4.55 -0.22 5.72
C TRP A 214 -4.66 -1.32 4.67
N ARG A 215 -5.54 -1.16 3.67
CA ARG A 215 -5.72 -2.13 2.57
C ARG A 215 -4.46 -2.35 1.76
N LEU A 216 -3.63 -1.32 1.60
CA LEU A 216 -2.32 -1.46 0.99
C LEU A 216 -1.47 -2.49 1.75
N LEU A 217 -1.44 -2.39 3.08
CA LEU A 217 -0.68 -3.32 3.92
C LEU A 217 -1.34 -4.71 4.01
N ASP A 218 -2.68 -4.79 3.98
CA ASP A 218 -3.40 -6.07 3.88
C ASP A 218 -2.96 -6.84 2.63
N ALA A 219 -2.84 -6.15 1.49
CA ALA A 219 -2.41 -6.76 0.23
C ALA A 219 -0.96 -7.29 0.31
N ILE A 220 -0.06 -6.52 0.93
CA ILE A 220 1.33 -6.93 1.14
C ILE A 220 1.40 -8.13 2.10
N GLU A 221 0.70 -8.08 3.24
CA GLU A 221 0.65 -9.19 4.20
C GLU A 221 0.10 -10.47 3.55
N ALA A 222 -0.96 -10.33 2.74
CA ALA A 222 -1.58 -11.44 2.04
C ALA A 222 -0.66 -12.11 1.00
N ALA A 223 0.26 -11.37 0.38
CA ALA A 223 1.25 -11.92 -0.55
C ALA A 223 2.21 -12.91 0.13
N HIS A 224 2.44 -12.74 1.43
CA HIS A 224 3.30 -13.61 2.23
C HIS A 224 2.54 -14.73 2.97
N ALA A 225 1.21 -14.76 2.87
CA ALA A 225 0.42 -15.89 3.37
C ALA A 225 0.83 -17.19 2.66
N ARG A 226 0.81 -18.31 3.39
CA ARG A 226 1.12 -19.64 2.85
C ARG A 226 -0.17 -20.42 2.63
N PRO A 227 -0.78 -20.35 1.44
CA PRO A 227 -2.08 -20.96 1.21
C PRO A 227 -2.00 -22.48 1.23
N ARG A 228 -3.03 -23.13 1.77
CA ARG A 228 -3.30 -24.56 1.63
C ARG A 228 -4.78 -24.83 1.39
N LEU A 229 -5.10 -25.99 0.82
CA LEU A 229 -6.49 -26.45 0.73
C LEU A 229 -7.12 -26.51 2.13
N ALA A 230 -8.31 -25.91 2.24
CA ALA A 230 -9.07 -25.90 3.49
C ALA A 230 -9.44 -27.33 3.92
N PRO A 231 -9.67 -27.58 5.22
CA PRO A 231 -10.21 -28.84 5.71
C PRO A 231 -11.46 -29.24 4.93
N GLY A 232 -11.46 -30.45 4.36
CA GLY A 232 -12.55 -30.97 3.52
C GLY A 232 -12.49 -30.57 2.04
N ALA A 233 -11.61 -29.66 1.63
CA ALA A 233 -11.35 -29.37 0.22
C ALA A 233 -10.35 -30.36 -0.38
N ARG A 234 -10.63 -30.88 -1.59
CA ARG A 234 -9.76 -31.83 -2.30
C ARG A 234 -9.69 -31.50 -3.78
N LEU A 235 -8.47 -31.51 -4.34
CA LEU A 235 -8.29 -31.49 -5.79
C LEU A 235 -8.69 -32.86 -6.37
N ARG A 236 -9.56 -32.87 -7.38
CA ARG A 236 -10.04 -34.07 -8.08
C ARG A 236 -10.17 -33.81 -9.57
N VAL A 237 -10.05 -34.86 -10.38
CA VAL A 237 -10.46 -34.82 -11.78
C VAL A 237 -11.97 -35.02 -11.85
N ASP A 238 -12.66 -34.23 -12.69
CA ASP A 238 -14.09 -34.42 -12.97
C ASP A 238 -14.34 -35.85 -13.48
N PRO A 239 -15.25 -36.64 -12.88
CA PRO A 239 -15.61 -37.96 -13.38
C PRO A 239 -16.07 -37.98 -14.84
N ALA A 240 -16.63 -36.87 -15.35
CA ALA A 240 -17.00 -36.72 -16.75
C ALA A 240 -15.81 -36.42 -17.68
N GLY A 241 -14.59 -36.29 -17.14
CA GLY A 241 -13.37 -35.99 -17.88
C GLY A 241 -13.28 -34.54 -18.38
N THR A 242 -14.13 -33.64 -17.90
CA THR A 242 -14.25 -32.28 -18.46
C THR A 242 -13.34 -31.23 -17.82
N GLY A 243 -12.47 -31.62 -16.89
CA GLY A 243 -11.46 -30.76 -16.27
C GLY A 243 -11.17 -31.10 -14.81
N ASP A 244 -10.47 -30.20 -14.14
CA ASP A 244 -10.08 -30.35 -12.74
C ASP A 244 -11.00 -29.57 -11.81
N LEU A 245 -11.20 -30.10 -10.60
CA LEU A 245 -12.12 -29.56 -9.61
C LEU A 245 -11.45 -29.44 -8.24
N VAL A 246 -11.73 -28.35 -7.53
CA VAL A 246 -11.65 -28.35 -6.06
C VAL A 246 -13.02 -28.73 -5.52
N VAL A 247 -13.12 -29.89 -4.90
CA VAL A 247 -14.35 -30.44 -4.33
C VAL A 247 -14.38 -30.20 -2.84
N MET A 248 -15.51 -29.71 -2.34
CA MET A 248 -15.82 -29.46 -0.93
C MET A 248 -17.19 -30.06 -0.59
N ALA A 249 -17.56 -30.08 0.70
CA ALA A 249 -18.79 -30.73 1.17
C ALA A 249 -20.07 -30.26 0.45
N GLU A 250 -20.19 -28.97 0.17
CA GLU A 250 -21.41 -28.37 -0.38
C GLU A 250 -21.25 -27.86 -1.84
N ARG A 251 -20.08 -28.07 -2.46
CA ARG A 251 -19.75 -27.43 -3.74
C ARG A 251 -18.51 -28.00 -4.42
N ALA A 252 -18.43 -27.81 -5.73
CA ALA A 252 -17.23 -28.04 -6.52
C ALA A 252 -16.89 -26.79 -7.33
N ILE A 253 -15.60 -26.47 -7.44
CA ILE A 253 -15.09 -25.33 -8.22
C ILE A 253 -14.30 -25.91 -9.39
N ARG A 254 -14.70 -25.59 -10.62
CA ARG A 254 -13.95 -25.98 -11.82
C ARG A 254 -12.72 -25.11 -11.98
N LEU A 255 -11.58 -25.74 -12.25
CA LEU A 255 -10.30 -25.09 -12.46
C LEU A 255 -9.96 -25.04 -13.94
N SER A 256 -9.31 -23.95 -14.35
CA SER A 256 -8.51 -23.95 -15.59
C SER A 256 -7.24 -24.79 -15.39
N PRO A 257 -6.52 -25.15 -16.47
CA PRO A 257 -5.22 -25.82 -16.35
C PRO A 257 -4.22 -25.03 -15.48
N SER A 258 -4.15 -23.70 -15.66
CA SER A 258 -3.34 -22.82 -14.80
C SER A 258 -3.82 -22.80 -13.35
N GLY A 259 -5.14 -22.78 -13.13
CA GLY A 259 -5.74 -22.83 -11.80
C GLY A 259 -5.41 -24.11 -11.05
N ARG A 260 -5.30 -25.25 -11.75
CA ARG A 260 -4.84 -26.52 -11.15
C ARG A 260 -3.41 -26.40 -10.64
N GLU A 261 -2.49 -25.89 -11.47
CA GLU A 261 -1.09 -25.77 -11.09
C GLU A 261 -0.92 -24.89 -9.85
N ILE A 262 -1.68 -23.78 -9.78
CA ILE A 262 -1.69 -22.91 -8.59
C ILE A 262 -2.16 -23.66 -7.34
N VAL A 263 -3.27 -24.42 -7.44
CA VAL A 263 -3.79 -25.21 -6.30
C VAL A 263 -2.80 -26.27 -5.84
N GLU A 264 -2.10 -26.93 -6.76
CA GLU A 264 -1.07 -27.94 -6.42
C GLU A 264 0.10 -27.34 -5.65
N LEU A 265 0.43 -26.06 -5.89
CA LEU A 265 1.46 -25.32 -5.16
C LEU A 265 0.96 -24.74 -3.82
N CYS A 266 -0.36 -24.71 -3.57
CA CYS A 266 -0.95 -24.31 -2.30
C CYS A 266 -0.86 -25.45 -1.27
N ASP A 267 0.34 -25.70 -0.76
CA ASP A 267 0.67 -26.78 0.19
C ASP A 267 0.87 -26.30 1.64
N GLY A 268 0.73 -24.99 1.89
CA GLY A 268 0.97 -24.37 3.20
C GLY A 268 2.45 -24.10 3.51
N THR A 269 3.36 -24.38 2.58
CA THR A 269 4.80 -24.15 2.75
C THR A 269 5.29 -22.92 1.98
N ARG A 270 4.80 -22.72 0.75
CA ARG A 270 5.15 -21.58 -0.10
C ARG A 270 4.22 -20.40 0.16
N SER A 271 4.76 -19.19 0.15
CA SER A 271 3.94 -17.98 0.13
C SER A 271 3.28 -17.79 -1.24
N VAL A 272 2.21 -17.00 -1.32
CA VAL A 272 1.60 -16.62 -2.60
C VAL A 272 2.64 -16.01 -3.54
N GLU A 273 3.52 -15.14 -3.03
CA GLU A 273 4.62 -14.56 -3.79
C GLU A 273 5.60 -15.60 -4.36
N ALA A 274 5.94 -16.62 -3.57
CA ALA A 274 6.83 -17.69 -4.00
C ALA A 274 6.17 -18.58 -5.06
N ILE A 275 4.85 -18.77 -4.97
CA ILE A 275 4.06 -19.48 -5.99
C ILE A 275 4.08 -18.68 -7.31
N ALA A 276 3.81 -17.38 -7.26
CA ALA A 276 3.84 -16.52 -8.43
C ALA A 276 5.22 -16.52 -9.12
N SER A 277 6.29 -16.36 -8.34
CA SER A 277 7.66 -16.40 -8.86
C SER A 277 8.01 -17.73 -9.53
N LEU A 278 7.64 -18.86 -8.91
CA LEU A 278 7.85 -20.19 -9.49
C LEU A 278 7.09 -20.38 -10.81
N LEU A 279 5.86 -19.88 -10.90
CA LEU A 279 5.06 -19.99 -12.12
C LEU A 279 5.61 -19.11 -13.24
N ARG A 280 6.12 -17.93 -12.92
CA ARG A 280 6.84 -17.08 -13.89
C ARG A 280 8.10 -17.74 -14.43
N GLU A 281 8.87 -18.43 -13.60
CA GLU A 281 10.03 -19.20 -14.05
C GLU A 281 9.64 -20.37 -14.97
N ARG A 282 8.49 -21.02 -14.70
CA ARG A 282 7.98 -22.14 -15.52
C ARG A 282 7.39 -21.70 -16.85
N HIS A 283 6.81 -20.50 -16.89
CA HIS A 283 6.07 -19.97 -18.03
C HIS A 283 6.61 -18.59 -18.43
N PRO A 284 7.86 -18.49 -18.92
CA PRO A 284 8.53 -17.20 -19.16
C PRO A 284 7.87 -16.34 -20.24
N ASP A 285 7.09 -16.95 -21.14
CA ASP A 285 6.38 -16.26 -22.23
C ASP A 285 4.97 -15.80 -21.83
N ALA A 286 4.48 -16.16 -20.64
CA ALA A 286 3.17 -15.76 -20.16
C ALA A 286 3.26 -14.46 -19.36
N GLU A 287 2.45 -13.48 -19.75
CA GLU A 287 2.33 -12.19 -19.07
C GLU A 287 1.25 -12.23 -17.98
N GLY A 288 1.42 -11.43 -16.92
CA GLY A 288 0.39 -11.26 -15.88
C GLY A 288 0.23 -12.41 -14.90
N ILE A 289 1.19 -13.34 -14.84
CA ILE A 289 1.15 -14.52 -13.94
C ILE A 289 0.96 -14.10 -12.48
N GLU A 290 1.66 -13.07 -12.03
CA GLU A 290 1.54 -12.55 -10.67
C GLU A 290 0.10 -12.16 -10.34
N ASP A 291 -0.49 -11.33 -11.20
CA ASP A 291 -1.86 -10.82 -11.02
C ASP A 291 -2.86 -11.99 -11.01
N ASP A 292 -2.72 -12.93 -11.95
CA ASP A 292 -3.54 -14.13 -12.04
C ASP A 292 -3.45 -14.98 -10.77
N VAL A 293 -2.24 -15.21 -10.25
CA VAL A 293 -2.02 -15.99 -9.02
C VAL A 293 -2.64 -15.30 -7.82
N HIS A 294 -2.42 -13.99 -7.66
CA HIS A 294 -2.96 -13.23 -6.55
C HIS A 294 -4.50 -13.18 -6.59
N GLU A 295 -5.10 -12.95 -7.76
CA GLU A 295 -6.54 -12.93 -7.93
C GLU A 295 -7.15 -14.31 -7.69
N PHE A 296 -6.54 -15.36 -8.25
CA PHE A 296 -7.03 -16.72 -8.12
C PHE A 296 -7.00 -17.22 -6.67
N VAL A 297 -5.88 -17.03 -5.96
CA VAL A 297 -5.76 -17.39 -4.54
C VAL A 297 -6.74 -16.58 -3.70
N ALA A 298 -6.89 -15.28 -3.96
CA ALA A 298 -7.86 -14.45 -3.26
C ALA A 298 -9.30 -14.94 -3.50
N GLY A 299 -9.64 -15.31 -4.74
CA GLY A 299 -10.92 -15.90 -5.11
C GLY A 299 -11.21 -17.18 -4.36
N LEU A 300 -10.26 -18.11 -4.31
CA LEU A 300 -10.39 -19.37 -3.58
C LEU A 300 -10.51 -19.17 -2.06
N ARG A 301 -9.85 -18.16 -1.47
CA ARG A 301 -10.01 -17.81 -0.05
C ARG A 301 -11.39 -17.23 0.26
N ARG A 302 -11.92 -16.31 -0.57
CA ARG A 302 -13.28 -15.75 -0.40
C ARG A 302 -14.34 -16.84 -0.30
N VAL A 303 -14.10 -17.91 -1.05
CA VAL A 303 -15.02 -19.03 -1.14
C VAL A 303 -14.67 -20.20 -0.21
N ARG A 304 -13.72 -19.99 0.71
CA ARG A 304 -13.25 -20.94 1.74
C ARG A 304 -12.70 -22.26 1.19
N ALA A 305 -12.18 -22.24 -0.04
CA ALA A 305 -11.47 -23.39 -0.63
C ALA A 305 -9.99 -23.44 -0.22
N LEU A 306 -9.40 -22.28 0.08
CA LEU A 306 -8.06 -22.15 0.65
C LEU A 306 -8.12 -21.48 2.02
N GLU A 307 -7.19 -21.86 2.89
CA GLU A 307 -6.86 -21.17 4.15
C GLU A 307 -5.36 -20.83 4.18
N ALA A 308 -4.95 -19.92 5.06
CA ALA A 308 -3.54 -19.69 5.34
C ALA A 308 -3.06 -20.69 6.40
N ALA A 309 -1.88 -21.27 6.19
CA ALA A 309 -1.24 -22.20 7.11
C ALA A 309 -0.67 -21.52 8.36
#